data_AF-A0A949XWY7-F1
#
_entry.id   AF-A0A949XWY7-F1
#
_cell.length_a   1.000
_cell.length_b   1.000
_cell.length_c   1.000
_cell.angle_alpha   90.00
_cell.angle_beta   90.00
_cell.angle_gamma   90.00
#
_symmetry.space_group_name_H-M   'P 1'
#
loop_
_entity.id
_entity.type
_entity.pdbx_description
1 polymer ?
#
loop_
_entity_poly.entity_id
_entity_poly.type
_entity_poly.pdbx_seq_one_letter_code
_entity_poly.pdbx_strand_id
1 'polypeptide(L)'
;VCQGAIVSGGQVYRSIVSPGVRVNSFALVEDSILFDGVDVGRHARIRRAIIDKDVKVPAGFDIGWNRQADLARGLTVTEDGLTVVAKGEDLERYMPHGW
;
A
#
# COMPACT_ATOMS: atom_id res chain seq x y z
N VAL A 1 6.82 -12.83 4.98
CA VAL A 1 6.19 -12.21 6.17
C VAL A 1 7.18 -12.25 7.32
N CYS A 2 7.29 -11.17 8.09
CA CYS A 2 8.22 -11.05 9.23
C CYS A 2 7.50 -11.14 10.59
N GLN A 3 8.28 -11.23 11.68
CA GLN A 3 7.77 -11.15 13.05
C GLN A 3 7.10 -9.80 13.33
N GLY A 4 5.98 -9.83 14.05
CA GLY A 4 5.18 -8.64 14.36
C GLY A 4 4.31 -8.12 13.22
N ALA A 5 4.38 -8.71 12.03
CA ALA A 5 3.43 -8.43 10.96
C ALA A 5 2.07 -9.10 11.25
N ILE A 6 0.98 -8.37 11.04
CA ILE A 6 -0.38 -8.84 11.30
C ILE A 6 -1.17 -8.84 9.99
N VAL A 7 -1.59 -10.02 9.53
CA VAL A 7 -2.52 -10.15 8.39
C VAL A 7 -3.88 -10.58 8.92
N SER A 8 -4.83 -9.66 8.97
CA SER A 8 -6.14 -9.84 9.64
C SER A 8 -7.28 -9.89 8.62
N GLY A 9 -7.43 -11.03 7.94
CA GLY A 9 -8.47 -11.23 6.91
C GLY A 9 -8.16 -10.53 5.57
N GLY A 10 -6.93 -10.06 5.40
CA GLY A 10 -6.39 -9.65 4.10
C GLY A 10 -5.57 -10.76 3.45
N GLN A 11 -5.12 -10.53 2.22
CA GLN A 11 -4.36 -11.49 1.43
C GLN A 11 -3.03 -10.88 0.98
N VAL A 12 -1.96 -11.66 1.06
CA VAL A 12 -0.61 -11.24 0.67
C VAL A 12 0.01 -12.31 -0.23
N TYR A 13 0.42 -11.93 -1.44
CA TYR A 13 1.00 -12.83 -2.44
C TYR A 13 2.32 -12.25 -2.98
N ARG A 14 3.35 -13.09 -3.10
CA ARG A 14 4.65 -12.75 -3.71
C ARG A 14 5.23 -11.41 -3.22
N SER A 15 5.07 -11.14 -1.93
CA SER A 15 5.39 -9.84 -1.32
C SER A 15 6.26 -9.97 -0.09
N ILE A 16 7.06 -8.93 0.16
CA ILE A 16 7.85 -8.76 1.38
C ILE A 16 7.06 -7.87 2.33
N VAL A 17 6.85 -8.37 3.54
CA VAL A 17 6.10 -7.70 4.61
C VAL A 17 7.00 -7.63 5.83
N SER A 18 7.46 -6.42 6.15
CA SER A 18 8.41 -6.12 7.21
C SER A 18 7.77 -6.05 8.61
N PRO A 19 8.55 -5.90 9.70
CA PRO A 19 8.03 -5.83 11.05
C PRO A 19 6.98 -4.73 11.26
N GLY A 20 5.99 -5.00 12.09
CA GLY A 20 4.95 -4.04 12.47
C GLY A 20 3.97 -3.67 11.35
N VAL A 21 4.10 -4.27 10.16
CA VAL A 21 3.12 -4.07 9.08
C VAL A 21 1.79 -4.68 9.46
N ARG A 22 0.71 -3.93 9.25
CA ARG A 22 -0.66 -4.40 9.45
C ARG A 22 -1.40 -4.44 8.12
N VAL A 23 -1.95 -5.60 7.77
CA VAL A 23 -2.84 -5.78 6.61
C VAL A 23 -4.24 -6.07 7.12
N ASN A 24 -5.15 -5.10 6.96
CA ASN A 24 -6.52 -5.20 7.47
C ASN A 24 -7.44 -6.02 6.54
N SER A 25 -8.68 -6.23 6.99
CA SER A 25 -9.63 -7.13 6.35
C SER A 25 -9.92 -6.74 4.89
N PHE A 26 -10.01 -7.77 4.04
CA PHE A 26 -10.30 -7.65 2.62
C PHE A 26 -9.27 -6.85 1.81
N ALA A 27 -8.15 -6.45 2.42
CA ALA A 27 -7.04 -5.86 1.68
C ALA A 27 -6.31 -6.93 0.85
N LEU A 28 -5.75 -6.52 -0.28
CA LEU A 28 -4.97 -7.36 -1.18
C LEU A 28 -3.61 -6.73 -1.44
N VAL A 29 -2.54 -7.48 -1.20
CA VAL A 29 -1.15 -7.06 -1.45
C VAL A 29 -0.47 -8.08 -2.36
N GLU A 30 -0.04 -7.64 -3.55
CA GLU A 30 0.58 -8.50 -4.56
C GLU A 30 1.88 -7.90 -5.11
N ASP A 31 2.91 -8.72 -5.31
CA ASP A 31 4.15 -8.33 -5.99
C ASP A 31 4.80 -7.06 -5.41
N SER A 32 4.76 -6.89 -4.08
CA SER A 32 5.06 -5.61 -3.42
C SER A 32 6.03 -5.75 -2.22
N ILE A 33 6.63 -4.63 -1.83
CA ILE A 33 7.48 -4.51 -0.64
C ILE A 33 6.85 -3.47 0.29
N LEU A 34 6.51 -3.89 1.50
CA LEU A 34 5.96 -3.03 2.55
C LEU A 34 7.01 -2.91 3.66
N PHE A 35 7.56 -1.70 3.83
CA PHE A 35 8.52 -1.40 4.88
C PHE A 35 7.85 -1.33 6.27
N ASP A 36 8.67 -1.19 7.30
CA ASP A 36 8.28 -1.27 8.70
C ASP A 36 7.10 -0.36 9.04
N GLY A 37 6.15 -0.87 9.82
CA GLY A 37 5.05 -0.06 10.35
C GLY A 37 3.99 0.39 9.35
N VAL A 38 4.03 -0.06 8.09
CA VAL A 38 2.97 0.25 7.11
C VAL A 38 1.62 -0.31 7.59
N ASP A 39 0.57 0.52 7.55
CA ASP A 39 -0.80 0.11 7.87
C ASP A 39 -1.66 0.13 6.61
N VAL A 40 -2.13 -1.03 6.18
CA VAL A 40 -2.94 -1.21 4.97
C VAL A 40 -4.41 -1.26 5.35
N GLY A 41 -5.15 -0.21 5.01
CA GLY A 41 -6.59 -0.08 5.27
C GLY A 41 -7.44 -1.21 4.69
N ARG A 42 -8.66 -1.37 5.23
CA ARG A 42 -9.60 -2.41 4.75
C ARG A 42 -9.92 -2.19 3.28
N HIS A 43 -10.10 -3.26 2.52
CA HIS A 43 -10.39 -3.22 1.08
C HIS A 43 -9.34 -2.51 0.20
N ALA A 44 -8.22 -2.04 0.76
CA ALA A 44 -7.15 -1.46 -0.04
C ALA A 44 -6.50 -2.52 -0.93
N ARG A 45 -6.09 -2.13 -2.13
CA ARG A 45 -5.42 -3.03 -3.07
C ARG A 45 -4.08 -2.45 -3.48
N ILE A 46 -3.02 -3.21 -3.27
CA ILE A 46 -1.65 -2.81 -3.55
C ILE A 46 -1.06 -3.86 -4.48
N ARG A 47 -0.56 -3.43 -5.64
CA ARG A 47 0.10 -4.30 -6.60
C ARG A 47 1.35 -3.64 -7.15
N ARG A 48 2.45 -4.39 -7.28
CA ARG A 48 3.70 -3.87 -7.88
C ARG A 48 4.10 -2.52 -7.28
N ALA A 49 4.21 -2.49 -5.96
CA ALA A 49 4.52 -1.25 -5.24
C ALA A 49 5.62 -1.43 -4.19
N ILE A 50 6.33 -0.33 -3.93
CA ILE A 50 7.20 -0.17 -2.76
C ILE A 50 6.58 0.89 -1.87
N ILE A 51 6.22 0.51 -0.65
CA ILE A 51 5.60 1.39 0.35
C ILE A 51 6.60 1.61 1.48
N ASP A 52 7.10 2.83 1.63
CA ASP A 52 8.07 3.20 2.67
C ASP A 52 7.45 3.14 4.07
N LYS A 53 8.30 3.17 5.10
CA LYS A 53 7.93 2.96 6.49
C LYS A 53 6.90 3.95 7.01
N ASP A 54 6.08 3.48 7.94
CA ASP A 54 5.03 4.21 8.66
C ASP A 54 3.91 4.80 7.77
N VAL A 55 3.90 4.49 6.47
CA VAL A 55 2.83 4.93 5.56
C VAL A 55 1.51 4.27 5.95
N LYS A 56 0.45 5.08 6.01
CA LYS A 56 -0.92 4.62 6.20
C LYS A 56 -1.64 4.64 4.86
N VAL A 57 -2.01 3.47 4.38
CA VAL A 57 -2.82 3.31 3.18
C VAL A 57 -4.29 3.36 3.58
N PRO A 58 -5.07 4.33 3.08
CA PRO A 58 -6.47 4.47 3.45
C PRO A 58 -7.33 3.27 3.04
N ALA A 59 -8.52 3.16 3.62
CA ALA A 59 -9.46 2.10 3.25
C ALA A 59 -9.91 2.23 1.78
N GLY A 60 -9.98 1.11 1.06
CA GLY A 60 -10.38 1.08 -0.35
C GLY A 60 -9.38 1.74 -1.32
N PHE A 61 -8.19 2.14 -0.85
CA PHE A 61 -7.21 2.82 -1.70
C PHE A 61 -6.49 1.84 -2.63
N ASP A 62 -6.30 2.25 -3.88
CA ASP A 62 -5.63 1.47 -4.92
C ASP A 62 -4.25 2.04 -5.23
N ILE A 63 -3.22 1.22 -5.15
CA ILE A 63 -1.83 1.54 -5.51
C ILE A 63 -1.33 0.52 -6.53
N GLY A 64 -0.79 1.01 -7.66
CA GLY A 64 -0.19 0.21 -8.73
C GLY A 64 -1.19 -0.54 -9.62
N TRP A 65 -2.50 -0.28 -9.45
CA TRP A 65 -3.56 -0.80 -10.32
C TRP A 65 -3.84 0.07 -11.54
N ASN A 66 -3.64 1.39 -11.42
CA ASN A 66 -3.81 2.33 -12.52
C ASN A 66 -2.67 3.35 -12.51
N ARG A 67 -1.75 3.19 -13.47
CA ARG A 67 -0.60 4.09 -13.65
C ARG A 67 -0.99 5.57 -13.74
N GLN A 68 -2.03 5.89 -14.50
CA GLN A 68 -2.43 7.28 -14.69
C GLN A 68 -2.98 7.89 -13.39
N ALA A 69 -3.74 7.10 -12.61
CA ALA A 69 -4.25 7.55 -11.32
C ALA A 69 -3.10 7.76 -10.32
N ASP A 70 -2.13 6.86 -10.27
CA ASP A 70 -0.96 6.99 -9.38
C ASP A 70 -0.12 8.22 -9.75
N LEU A 71 0.13 8.45 -11.05
CA LEU A 71 0.80 9.65 -11.53
C LEU A 71 0.01 10.93 -11.23
N ALA A 72 -1.31 10.92 -11.39
CA ALA A 72 -2.18 12.06 -11.10
C ALA A 72 -2.19 12.43 -9.61
N ARG A 73 -1.97 11.44 -8.73
CA ARG A 73 -1.76 11.63 -7.29
C ARG A 73 -0.34 12.09 -6.94
N GLY A 74 0.53 12.27 -7.93
CA GLY A 74 1.93 12.66 -7.72
C GLY A 74 2.82 11.55 -7.17
N LEU A 75 2.36 10.29 -7.19
CA LEU A 75 3.19 9.16 -6.79
C LEU A 75 4.30 8.94 -7.83
N THR A 76 5.44 8.46 -7.35
CA THR A 76 6.53 8.06 -8.25
C THR A 76 6.14 6.75 -8.93
N VAL A 77 6.09 6.75 -10.26
CA VAL A 77 5.88 5.53 -11.04
C VAL A 77 7.00 5.38 -12.07
N THR A 78 7.79 4.33 -11.90
CA THR A 78 8.88 3.95 -12.82
C THR A 78 8.38 3.66 -14.23
N GLU A 79 9.27 3.63 -15.23
CA GLU A 79 8.89 3.33 -16.63
C GLU A 79 8.27 1.94 -16.79
N ASP A 80 8.81 0.94 -16.08
CA ASP A 80 8.33 -0.44 -16.12
C ASP A 80 7.03 -0.63 -15.31
N GLY A 81 6.61 0.36 -14.50
CA GLY A 81 5.29 0.41 -13.86
C GLY A 81 5.25 0.03 -12.37
N LEU A 82 6.39 0.09 -11.67
CA LEU A 82 6.46 0.00 -10.22
C LEU A 82 6.08 1.35 -9.60
N THR A 83 5.08 1.36 -8.71
CA THR A 83 4.66 2.56 -7.95
C THR A 83 5.40 2.64 -6.62
N VAL A 84 5.92 3.81 -6.26
CA VAL A 84 6.61 4.06 -4.99
C VAL A 84 5.84 5.10 -4.18
N VAL A 85 5.54 4.76 -2.93
CA VAL A 85 4.98 5.68 -1.93
C VAL A 85 6.08 6.02 -0.93
N ALA A 86 6.47 7.30 -0.92
CA ALA A 86 7.55 7.80 -0.07
C ALA A 86 7.12 7.93 1.39
N LYS A 87 8.10 7.92 2.30
CA LYS A 87 7.84 8.21 3.71
C LYS A 87 7.17 9.56 3.88
N GLY A 88 6.13 9.61 4.71
CA GLY A 88 5.41 10.84 5.04
C GLY A 88 4.41 11.29 3.98
N GLU A 89 4.21 10.50 2.92
CA GLU A 89 3.13 10.74 1.96
C GLU A 89 1.77 10.57 2.66
N ASP A 90 0.97 11.63 2.67
CA ASP A 90 -0.39 11.60 3.22
C ASP A 90 -1.40 11.20 2.14
N LEU A 91 -1.64 9.89 2.05
CA LEU A 91 -2.52 9.32 1.03
C LEU A 91 -4.01 9.68 1.22
N GLU A 92 -4.43 10.09 2.44
CA GLU A 92 -5.81 10.54 2.70
C GLU A 92 -6.18 11.78 1.88
N ARG A 93 -5.19 12.62 1.52
CA ARG A 93 -5.40 13.80 0.67
C ARG A 93 -5.98 13.45 -0.71
N TYR A 94 -5.75 12.22 -1.19
CA TYR A 94 -6.24 11.75 -2.48
C TYR A 94 -7.59 11.02 -2.40
N MET A 95 -8.11 10.82 -1.20
CA MET A 95 -9.44 10.23 -1.03
C MET A 95 -10.53 11.29 -1.22
N PRO A 96 -11.67 10.92 -1.82
CA PRO A 96 -12.85 11.77 -1.75
C PRO A 96 -13.24 11.94 -0.28
N HIS A 97 -13.57 13.15 0.16
CA HIS A 97 -14.04 13.38 1.52
C HIS A 97 -15.37 12.63 1.76
N GLY A 98 -15.39 11.67 2.69
CA GLY A 98 -16.62 11.01 3.16
C GLY A 98 -16.61 9.48 3.29
N TRP A 99 -15.50 8.86 3.70
CA TRP A 99 -15.39 7.41 3.95
C TRP A 99 -15.17 7.10 5.43
#